data_AF-A0A0P6Z4X5-F1
#
_entry.id   AF-A0A0P6Z4X5-F1
#
_cell.length_a   1.000
_cell.length_b   1.000
_cell.length_c   1.000
_cell.angle_alpha   90.00
_cell.angle_beta   90.00
_cell.angle_gamma   90.00
#
_symmetry.space_group_name_H-M   'P 1'
#
loop_
_entity.id
_entity.type
_entity.pdbx_description
1 polymer ?
#
loop_
_entity_poly.entity_id
_entity_poly.type
_entity_poly.pdbx_seq_one_letter_code
_entity_poly.pdbx_strand_id
1 'polypeptide(L)'
;MVDLKSICSFLMFCCLSFSSLASEIKVTYWDELVPNMELMEDPFQKLDRNQMFDMATIARFKEAQSKDGFVASDEATQEIVEVTERLRKQNVDVEALFVAREQIMKQREALGSKPNTEVVGSKHRIPGYITPIEMDGTKVTKFFLVPSAGACIHTPPPPANQLVLIDYPQGIELVSLMTPVWVEGQLTGHQSKENVNYSDGAANVQSVYAMKADGIEQYQP
;
A
#
# COMPACT_ATOMS: atom_id res chain seq x y z
N MET A 1 -20.58 -78.41 37.05
CA MET A 1 -19.30 -78.27 36.34
C MET A 1 -19.38 -76.94 35.60
N VAL A 2 -18.74 -75.91 36.15
CA VAL A 2 -18.95 -74.49 35.80
C VAL A 2 -17.84 -74.06 34.84
N ASP A 3 -18.22 -73.51 33.69
CA ASP A 3 -17.30 -72.96 32.70
C ASP A 3 -17.43 -71.42 32.74
N LEU A 4 -16.44 -70.75 33.31
CA LEU A 4 -16.44 -69.31 33.56
C LEU A 4 -15.52 -68.64 32.54
N LYS A 5 -16.13 -68.06 31.50
CA LYS A 5 -15.44 -67.23 30.49
C LYS A 5 -14.80 -66.02 31.17
N SER A 6 -13.47 -65.98 31.16
CA SER A 6 -12.67 -64.83 31.53
C SER A 6 -12.77 -63.75 30.44
N ILE A 7 -13.46 -62.64 30.74
CA ILE A 7 -13.49 -61.44 29.89
C ILE A 7 -12.37 -60.53 30.39
N CYS A 8 -11.21 -60.60 29.73
CA CYS A 8 -10.13 -59.65 29.93
C CYS A 8 -10.49 -58.32 29.25
N SER A 9 -10.64 -57.31 30.09
CA SER A 9 -10.72 -55.90 29.73
C SER A 9 -9.49 -55.46 28.93
N PHE A 10 -9.70 -54.87 27.75
CA PHE A 10 -8.69 -54.10 27.04
C PHE A 10 -9.33 -52.79 26.57
N LEU A 11 -9.40 -51.81 27.49
CA LEU A 11 -9.73 -50.43 27.15
C LEU A 11 -8.52 -49.83 26.43
N MET A 12 -8.52 -49.92 25.11
CA MET A 12 -7.56 -49.24 24.25
C MET A 12 -7.88 -47.75 24.23
N PHE A 13 -7.20 -46.99 25.09
CA PHE A 13 -7.30 -45.54 25.16
C PHE A 13 -6.65 -44.95 23.89
N CYS A 14 -7.47 -44.70 22.88
CA CYS A 14 -7.04 -44.09 21.63
C CYS A 14 -6.79 -42.60 21.90
N CYS A 15 -5.56 -42.24 22.28
CA CYS A 15 -5.10 -40.85 22.29
C CYS A 15 -5.05 -40.35 20.84
N LEU A 16 -6.17 -39.82 20.34
CA LEU A 16 -6.20 -39.01 19.14
C LEU A 16 -5.45 -37.71 19.46
N SER A 17 -4.17 -37.67 19.11
CA SER A 17 -3.39 -36.45 19.08
C SER A 17 -4.04 -35.52 18.05
N PHE A 18 -4.90 -34.61 18.50
CA PHE A 18 -5.30 -33.47 17.70
C PHE A 18 -4.06 -32.60 17.53
N SER A 19 -3.36 -32.78 16.41
CA SER A 19 -2.37 -31.81 15.97
C SER A 19 -3.10 -30.48 15.76
N SER A 20 -2.97 -29.58 16.72
CA SER A 20 -3.33 -28.18 16.55
C SER A 20 -2.54 -27.67 15.34
N LEU A 21 -3.23 -27.41 14.23
CA LEU A 21 -2.68 -26.61 13.15
C LEU A 21 -2.58 -25.17 13.68
N ALA A 22 -1.52 -24.88 14.42
CA ALA A 22 -1.12 -23.51 14.66
C ALA A 22 -0.80 -22.91 13.29
N SER A 23 -1.66 -22.01 12.80
CA SER A 23 -1.36 -21.22 11.60
C SER A 23 -0.05 -20.50 11.87
N GLU A 24 1.00 -20.88 11.16
CA GLU A 24 2.29 -20.20 11.22
C GLU A 24 2.08 -18.72 10.88
N ILE A 25 2.62 -17.83 11.71
CA ILE A 25 2.58 -16.40 11.44
C ILE A 25 3.64 -16.12 10.38
N LYS A 26 3.20 -15.79 9.16
CA LYS A 26 4.11 -15.45 8.07
C LYS A 26 4.59 -14.00 8.23
N VAL A 27 5.90 -13.76 8.11
CA VAL A 27 6.42 -12.39 7.92
C VAL A 27 6.12 -11.97 6.49
N THR A 28 5.45 -10.83 6.33
CA THR A 28 5.03 -10.32 5.02
C THR A 28 5.49 -8.89 4.84
N TYR A 29 6.17 -8.65 3.73
CA TYR A 29 6.68 -7.33 3.36
C TYR A 29 5.74 -6.62 2.36
N TRP A 30 5.96 -5.33 2.16
CA TRP A 30 5.04 -4.45 1.42
C TRP A 30 4.93 -4.78 -0.06
N ASP A 31 5.98 -5.30 -0.67
CA ASP A 31 5.98 -5.79 -2.06
C ASP A 31 5.06 -7.00 -2.24
N GLU A 32 4.91 -7.85 -1.22
CA GLU A 32 4.00 -8.99 -1.23
C GLU A 32 2.53 -8.59 -1.12
N LEU A 33 2.21 -7.36 -0.73
CA LEU A 33 0.84 -6.82 -0.72
C LEU A 33 0.40 -6.32 -2.10
N VAL A 34 1.34 -6.20 -3.04
CA VAL A 34 1.05 -5.78 -4.41
C VAL A 34 0.58 -7.01 -5.20
N PRO A 35 -0.59 -6.99 -5.85
CA PRO A 35 -1.01 -8.11 -6.68
C PRO A 35 -0.06 -8.29 -7.86
N ASN A 36 0.19 -9.54 -8.23
CA ASN A 36 1.01 -9.84 -9.40
C ASN A 36 0.31 -9.36 -10.67
N MET A 37 0.93 -8.43 -11.39
CA MET A 37 0.49 -8.02 -12.72
C MET A 37 1.68 -7.73 -13.61
N GLU A 38 1.55 -8.09 -14.88
CA GLU A 38 2.51 -7.68 -15.89
C GLU A 38 2.32 -6.17 -16.16
N LEU A 39 3.36 -5.39 -15.88
CA LEU A 39 3.40 -3.97 -16.14
C LEU A 39 3.97 -3.72 -17.54
N MET A 40 3.43 -2.72 -18.23
CA MET A 40 4.04 -2.28 -19.49
C MET A 40 5.45 -1.74 -19.24
N GLU A 41 6.34 -1.88 -20.23
CA GLU A 41 7.65 -1.24 -20.19
C GLU A 41 7.48 0.27 -20.04
N ASP A 42 8.25 0.89 -19.14
CA ASP A 42 8.22 2.32 -18.90
C ASP A 42 9.20 3.02 -19.85
N PRO A 43 8.73 3.65 -20.96
CA PRO A 43 9.61 4.27 -21.94
C PRO A 43 10.33 5.50 -21.38
N PHE A 44 9.87 6.06 -20.25
CA PHE A 44 10.50 7.21 -19.62
C PHE A 44 11.86 6.88 -19.01
N GLN A 45 12.15 5.60 -18.72
CA GLN A 45 13.47 5.17 -18.23
C GLN A 45 14.59 5.36 -19.28
N LYS A 46 14.22 5.49 -20.55
CA LYS A 46 15.17 5.70 -21.66
C LYS A 46 15.53 7.18 -21.87
N LEU A 47 14.81 8.10 -21.22
CA LEU A 47 15.03 9.53 -21.37
C LEU A 47 16.17 10.01 -20.48
N ASP A 48 16.96 10.93 -21.01
CA ASP A 48 17.92 11.67 -20.19
C ASP A 48 17.24 12.80 -19.37
N ARG A 49 18.01 13.45 -18.51
CA ARG A 49 17.51 14.53 -17.64
C ARG A 49 16.95 15.73 -18.42
N ASN A 50 17.56 16.09 -19.54
CA ASN A 50 17.14 17.23 -20.34
C ASN A 50 15.85 16.91 -21.10
N GLN A 51 15.77 15.70 -21.66
CA GLN A 51 14.55 15.19 -22.30
C GLN A 51 13.40 15.11 -21.31
N MET A 52 13.67 14.66 -20.08
CA MET A 52 12.67 14.64 -19.00
C MET A 52 12.19 16.05 -18.63
N PHE A 53 13.11 17.01 -18.55
CA PHE A 53 12.77 18.41 -18.29
C PHE A 53 11.90 19.01 -19.41
N ASP A 54 12.24 18.73 -20.66
CA ASP A 54 11.48 19.19 -21.83
C ASP A 54 10.07 18.57 -21.87
N MET A 55 9.95 17.27 -21.62
CA MET A 55 8.66 16.60 -21.46
C MET A 55 7.82 17.20 -20.32
N ALA A 56 8.45 17.53 -19.18
CA ALA A 56 7.78 18.17 -18.05
C ALA A 56 7.30 19.59 -18.40
N THR A 57 8.04 20.33 -19.21
CA THR A 57 7.63 21.65 -19.73
C THR A 57 6.40 21.53 -20.61
N ILE A 58 6.39 20.60 -21.57
CA ILE A 58 5.20 20.34 -22.41
C ILE A 58 4.02 19.88 -21.55
N ALA A 59 4.24 19.00 -20.56
CA ALA A 59 3.19 18.51 -19.69
C ALA A 59 2.52 19.63 -18.86
N ARG A 60 3.32 20.52 -18.26
CA ARG A 60 2.80 21.68 -17.48
C ARG A 60 2.00 22.63 -18.36
N PHE A 61 2.44 22.86 -19.59
CA PHE A 61 1.71 23.70 -20.53
C PHE A 61 0.38 23.07 -20.94
N LYS A 62 0.36 21.77 -21.29
CA LYS A 62 -0.89 21.02 -21.57
C LYS A 62 -1.85 21.06 -20.37
N GLU A 63 -1.34 20.90 -19.15
CA GLU A 63 -2.15 21.02 -17.94
C GLU A 63 -2.74 22.43 -17.79
N ALA A 64 -1.93 23.48 -17.97
CA ALA A 64 -2.41 24.86 -17.91
C ALA A 64 -3.51 25.13 -18.96
N GLN A 65 -3.35 24.64 -20.18
CA GLN A 65 -4.35 24.75 -21.26
C GLN A 65 -5.68 24.06 -20.95
N SER A 66 -5.68 23.05 -20.08
CA SER A 66 -6.91 22.37 -19.66
C SER A 66 -7.72 23.17 -18.62
N LYS A 67 -7.15 24.23 -18.03
CA LYS A 67 -7.84 25.05 -17.02
C LYS A 67 -8.74 26.09 -17.69
N ASP A 68 -9.95 26.22 -17.17
CA ASP A 68 -10.92 27.19 -17.69
C ASP A 68 -10.40 28.63 -17.61
N GLY A 69 -10.65 29.41 -18.66
CA GLY A 69 -10.18 30.79 -18.79
C GLY A 69 -8.68 30.96 -19.03
N PHE A 70 -7.88 29.89 -19.14
CA PHE A 70 -6.48 30.01 -19.50
C PHE A 70 -6.30 30.34 -20.99
N VAL A 71 -5.49 31.37 -21.27
CA VAL A 71 -5.07 31.74 -22.61
C VAL A 71 -3.55 31.78 -22.63
N ALA A 72 -2.94 30.95 -23.47
CA ALA A 72 -1.49 30.93 -23.64
C ALA A 72 -1.02 32.21 -24.35
N SER A 73 0.11 32.78 -23.93
CA SER A 73 0.76 33.84 -24.71
C SER A 73 1.42 33.27 -25.97
N ASP A 74 1.71 34.15 -26.91
CA ASP A 74 2.43 33.78 -28.14
C ASP A 74 3.83 33.24 -27.80
N GLU A 75 4.51 33.84 -26.82
CA GLU A 75 5.83 33.40 -26.36
C GLU A 75 5.78 31.99 -25.77
N ALA A 76 4.80 31.70 -24.92
CA ALA A 76 4.63 30.38 -24.33
C ALA A 76 4.29 29.32 -25.41
N THR A 77 3.47 29.68 -26.38
CA THR A 77 3.14 28.80 -27.52
C THR A 77 4.37 28.50 -28.36
N GLN A 78 5.17 29.53 -28.65
CA GLN A 78 6.41 29.40 -29.41
C GLN A 78 7.46 28.57 -28.67
N GLU A 79 7.61 28.76 -27.36
CA GLU A 79 8.49 27.93 -26.52
C GLU A 79 8.14 26.45 -26.63
N ILE A 80 6.86 26.10 -26.57
CA ILE A 80 6.43 24.70 -26.67
C ILE A 80 6.70 24.11 -28.05
N VAL A 81 6.56 24.88 -29.13
CA VAL A 81 6.96 24.45 -30.47
C VAL A 81 8.46 24.13 -30.50
N GLU A 82 9.30 24.99 -29.94
CA GLU A 82 10.75 24.81 -29.92
C GLU A 82 11.20 23.63 -29.05
N VAL A 83 10.59 23.45 -27.88
CA VAL A 83 10.83 22.31 -26.98
C VAL A 83 10.42 21.01 -27.67
N THR A 84 9.26 20.98 -28.30
CA THR A 84 8.76 19.80 -29.03
C THR A 84 9.68 19.44 -30.20
N GLU A 85 10.12 20.42 -30.98
CA GLU A 85 11.05 20.20 -32.10
C GLU A 85 12.44 19.74 -31.63
N ARG A 86 12.91 20.22 -30.46
CA ARG A 86 14.17 19.75 -29.86
C ARG A 86 14.09 18.27 -29.49
N LEU A 87 13.02 17.85 -28.82
CA LEU A 87 12.77 16.45 -28.51
C LEU A 87 12.68 15.60 -29.78
N ARG A 88 11.95 16.06 -30.80
CA ARG A 88 11.81 15.37 -32.08
C ARG A 88 13.16 15.15 -32.77
N LYS A 89 14.05 16.17 -32.79
CA LYS A 89 15.41 16.06 -33.35
C LYS A 89 16.29 15.06 -32.60
N GLN A 90 15.97 14.77 -31.35
CA GLN A 90 16.63 13.76 -30.52
C GLN A 90 15.98 12.38 -30.63
N ASN A 91 15.07 12.18 -31.59
CA ASN A 91 14.29 10.95 -31.78
C ASN A 91 13.39 10.60 -30.59
N VAL A 92 12.92 11.60 -29.85
CA VAL A 92 11.92 11.43 -28.79
C VAL A 92 10.53 11.66 -29.37
N ASP A 93 9.69 10.64 -29.33
CA ASP A 93 8.29 10.72 -29.73
C ASP A 93 7.43 11.24 -28.56
N VAL A 94 7.17 12.54 -28.57
CA VAL A 94 6.44 13.25 -27.51
C VAL A 94 5.02 12.70 -27.35
N GLU A 95 4.32 12.44 -28.45
CA GLU A 95 2.93 12.01 -28.40
C GLU A 95 2.83 10.57 -27.90
N ALA A 96 3.68 9.67 -28.39
CA ALA A 96 3.75 8.31 -27.88
C ALA A 96 4.07 8.26 -26.38
N LEU A 97 4.95 9.15 -25.88
CA LEU A 97 5.23 9.24 -24.45
C LEU A 97 4.02 9.72 -23.63
N PHE A 98 3.22 10.66 -24.13
CA PHE A 98 1.98 11.06 -23.44
C PHE A 98 0.95 9.93 -23.40
N VAL A 99 0.79 9.18 -24.49
CA VAL A 99 -0.07 7.98 -24.52
C VAL A 99 0.42 6.94 -23.53
N ALA A 100 1.73 6.66 -23.53
CA ALA A 100 2.33 5.72 -22.58
C ALA A 100 2.15 6.19 -21.13
N ARG A 101 2.30 7.48 -20.85
CA ARG A 101 2.06 8.06 -19.51
C ARG A 101 0.63 7.78 -19.04
N GLU A 102 -0.36 8.01 -19.89
CA GLU A 102 -1.76 7.75 -19.53
C GLU A 102 -2.00 6.27 -19.21
N GLN A 103 -1.48 5.38 -20.06
CA GLN A 103 -1.60 3.92 -19.88
C GLN A 103 -0.91 3.46 -18.59
N ILE A 104 0.31 3.93 -18.32
CA ILE A 104 1.07 3.63 -17.10
C ILE A 104 0.31 4.13 -15.88
N MET A 105 -0.21 5.36 -15.90
CA MET A 105 -0.96 5.91 -14.78
C MET A 105 -2.22 5.08 -14.49
N LYS A 106 -2.97 4.71 -15.54
CA LYS A 106 -4.16 3.87 -15.41
C LYS A 106 -3.84 2.47 -14.87
N GLN A 107 -2.75 1.86 -15.31
CA GLN A 107 -2.29 0.57 -14.78
C GLN A 107 -1.89 0.69 -13.31
N ARG A 108 -1.10 1.71 -12.94
CA ARG A 108 -0.68 1.95 -11.56
C ARG A 108 -1.85 2.22 -10.63
N GLU A 109 -2.86 2.97 -11.07
CA GLU A 109 -4.09 3.20 -10.30
C GLU A 109 -4.89 1.91 -10.11
N ALA A 110 -5.05 1.12 -11.18
CA ALA A 110 -5.73 -0.17 -11.12
C ALA A 110 -5.00 -1.18 -10.24
N LEU A 111 -3.67 -1.14 -10.21
CA LEU A 111 -2.83 -1.96 -9.33
C LEU A 111 -2.99 -1.52 -7.88
N GLY A 112 -2.81 -0.22 -7.64
CA GLY A 112 -2.81 0.42 -6.32
C GLY A 112 -4.14 0.34 -5.57
N SER A 113 -5.23 0.02 -6.28
CA SER A 113 -6.60 -0.09 -5.74
C SER A 113 -7.07 -1.52 -5.50
N LYS A 114 -6.20 -2.53 -5.68
CA LYS A 114 -6.54 -3.95 -5.51
C LYS A 114 -5.64 -4.63 -4.50
N PRO A 115 -6.19 -5.50 -3.63
CA PRO A 115 -5.37 -6.35 -2.79
C PRO A 115 -4.72 -7.47 -3.62
N ASN A 116 -3.51 -7.87 -3.26
CA ASN A 116 -3.05 -9.24 -3.48
C ASN A 116 -3.95 -10.20 -2.70
N THR A 117 -4.69 -11.05 -3.40
CA THR A 117 -5.62 -12.02 -2.78
C THR A 117 -4.91 -13.19 -2.12
N GLU A 118 -3.65 -13.47 -2.48
CA GLU A 118 -2.88 -14.60 -1.95
C GLU A 118 -2.49 -14.41 -0.48
N VAL A 119 -2.44 -13.15 -0.01
CA VAL A 119 -2.13 -12.82 1.39
C VAL A 119 -3.39 -12.66 2.25
N VAL A 120 -4.59 -12.61 1.66
CA VAL A 120 -5.83 -12.37 2.40
C VAL A 120 -6.30 -13.63 3.12
N GLY A 121 -6.72 -13.49 4.38
CA GLY A 121 -7.30 -14.55 5.21
C GLY A 121 -6.29 -15.30 6.08
N SER A 122 -4.99 -15.06 5.91
CA SER A 122 -3.93 -15.66 6.72
C SER A 122 -3.44 -14.71 7.83
N LYS A 123 -2.77 -15.26 8.83
CA LYS A 123 -2.06 -14.48 9.85
C LYS A 123 -0.72 -13.99 9.31
N HIS A 124 -0.45 -12.71 9.50
CA HIS A 124 0.78 -12.07 9.06
C HIS A 124 1.40 -11.24 10.16
N ARG A 125 2.72 -11.07 10.05
CA ARG A 125 3.52 -10.10 10.78
C ARG A 125 4.08 -9.10 9.78
N ILE A 126 3.61 -7.85 9.84
CA ILE A 126 3.93 -6.81 8.86
C ILE A 126 4.70 -5.69 9.56
N PRO A 127 5.87 -5.27 9.04
CA PRO A 127 6.60 -4.14 9.58
C PRO A 127 6.03 -2.83 9.01
N GLY A 128 6.03 -1.75 9.79
CA GLY A 128 5.66 -0.45 9.27
C GLY A 128 5.68 0.65 10.31
N TYR A 129 5.01 1.76 10.01
CA TYR A 129 4.89 2.92 10.88
C TYR A 129 3.41 3.22 11.16
N ILE A 130 3.15 3.87 12.28
CA ILE A 130 1.78 4.18 12.73
C ILE A 130 1.39 5.57 12.24
N THR A 131 0.27 5.66 11.53
CA THR A 131 -0.46 6.90 11.26
C THR A 131 -1.78 6.89 12.05
N PRO A 132 -1.86 7.56 13.22
CA PRO A 132 -3.00 7.47 14.12
C PRO A 132 -4.32 7.97 13.51
N ILE A 133 -5.42 7.31 13.86
CA ILE A 133 -6.79 7.71 13.47
C ILE A 133 -7.64 7.92 14.72
N GLU A 134 -7.66 6.94 15.64
CA GLU A 134 -8.38 7.00 16.91
C GLU A 134 -7.42 6.74 18.08
N MET A 135 -7.67 7.44 19.18
CA MET A 135 -6.93 7.32 20.43
C MET A 135 -7.88 7.11 21.60
N ASP A 136 -7.43 6.33 22.59
CA ASP A 136 -8.03 6.24 23.92
C ASP A 136 -6.99 6.71 24.96
N GLY A 137 -7.22 7.89 25.53
CA GLY A 137 -6.23 8.58 26.35
C GLY A 137 -4.95 8.87 25.55
N THR A 138 -3.83 8.29 25.98
CA THR A 138 -2.52 8.42 25.31
C THR A 138 -2.26 7.32 24.28
N LYS A 139 -3.10 6.29 24.23
CA LYS A 139 -2.89 5.12 23.39
C LYS A 139 -3.59 5.25 22.06
N VAL A 140 -2.93 4.81 21.00
CA VAL A 140 -3.51 4.70 19.65
C VAL A 140 -4.25 3.37 19.55
N THR A 141 -5.54 3.40 19.21
CA THR A 141 -6.42 2.22 19.14
C THR A 141 -6.85 1.87 17.72
N LYS A 142 -6.87 2.85 16.81
CA LYS A 142 -7.05 2.64 15.37
C LYS A 142 -6.05 3.49 14.60
N PHE A 143 -5.40 2.91 13.59
CA PHE A 143 -4.39 3.58 12.80
C PHE A 143 -4.21 2.94 11.42
N PHE A 144 -3.60 3.67 10.48
CA PHE A 144 -3.01 3.05 9.30
C PHE A 144 -1.60 2.59 9.62
N LEU A 145 -1.28 1.33 9.31
CA LEU A 145 0.09 0.87 9.15
C LEU A 145 0.56 1.27 7.75
N VAL A 146 1.75 1.87 7.66
CA VAL A 146 2.30 2.43 6.41
C VAL A 146 3.76 1.98 6.19
N PRO A 147 4.26 1.92 4.94
CA PRO A 147 5.59 1.39 4.63
C PRO A 147 6.76 2.29 5.03
N SER A 148 6.53 3.60 5.16
CA SER A 148 7.59 4.58 5.38
C SER A 148 7.23 5.58 6.47
N ALA A 149 8.23 5.98 7.25
CA ALA A 149 8.07 6.97 8.30
C ALA A 149 7.53 8.29 7.74
N GLY A 150 6.61 8.91 8.47
CA GLY A 150 5.99 10.18 8.06
C GLY A 150 5.07 10.11 6.84
N ALA A 151 4.75 8.91 6.34
CA ALA A 151 3.78 8.77 5.25
C ALA A 151 2.43 9.40 5.65
N CYS A 152 1.81 10.02 4.65
CA CYS A 152 0.58 10.77 4.74
C CYS A 152 0.65 12.13 5.49
N ILE A 153 1.78 12.56 6.05
CA ILE A 153 1.86 13.85 6.80
C ILE A 153 2.14 15.06 5.90
N HIS A 154 2.89 14.87 4.82
CA HIS A 154 3.40 15.97 3.97
C HIS A 154 3.42 15.64 2.46
N THR A 155 2.98 14.44 2.11
CA THR A 155 3.00 13.89 0.75
C THR A 155 1.64 13.25 0.49
N PRO A 156 1.24 13.09 -0.78
CA PRO A 156 0.07 12.31 -1.12
C PRO A 156 0.10 10.94 -0.40
N PRO A 157 -1.05 10.44 0.08
CA PRO A 157 -1.13 9.12 0.68
C PRO A 157 -0.57 8.03 -0.25
N PRO A 158 0.05 6.96 0.29
CA PRO A 158 0.39 5.77 -0.49
C PRO A 158 -0.84 5.19 -1.21
N PRO A 159 -0.63 4.34 -2.23
CA PRO A 159 -1.70 3.56 -2.83
C PRO A 159 -2.51 2.76 -1.79
N ALA A 160 -3.78 2.50 -2.05
CA ALA A 160 -4.67 1.83 -1.09
C ALA A 160 -4.23 0.40 -0.73
N ASN A 161 -3.48 -0.28 -1.61
CA ASN A 161 -2.86 -1.58 -1.34
C ASN A 161 -1.48 -1.49 -0.65
N GLN A 162 -1.07 -0.29 -0.25
CA GLN A 162 0.13 0.00 0.53
C GLN A 162 -0.23 0.68 1.87
N LEU A 163 -1.44 0.38 2.35
CA LEU A 163 -2.00 0.81 3.61
C LEU A 163 -2.70 -0.39 4.23
N VAL A 164 -2.63 -0.53 5.55
CA VAL A 164 -3.43 -1.52 6.30
C VAL A 164 -4.14 -0.77 7.42
N LEU A 165 -5.48 -0.82 7.44
CA LEU A 165 -6.24 -0.28 8.56
C LEU A 165 -6.16 -1.24 9.74
N ILE A 166 -5.53 -0.81 10.83
CA ILE A 166 -5.36 -1.60 12.04
C ILE A 166 -6.39 -1.20 13.09
N ASP A 167 -7.07 -2.20 13.63
CA ASP A 167 -7.90 -2.10 14.84
C ASP A 167 -7.20 -2.84 15.99
N TYR A 168 -6.91 -2.12 17.07
CA TYR A 168 -6.19 -2.62 18.25
C TYR A 168 -6.77 -2.01 19.54
N PRO A 169 -7.89 -2.54 20.07
CA PRO A 169 -8.65 -1.90 21.15
C PRO A 169 -7.87 -1.74 22.46
N GLN A 170 -6.88 -2.60 22.72
CA GLN A 170 -6.03 -2.51 23.91
C GLN A 170 -5.04 -1.32 23.86
N GLY A 171 -4.85 -0.75 22.67
CA GLY A 171 -4.07 0.44 22.42
C GLY A 171 -2.56 0.24 22.52
N ILE A 172 -1.81 1.07 21.80
CA ILE A 172 -0.35 1.15 21.88
C ILE A 172 0.09 2.57 22.23
N GLU A 173 1.07 2.70 23.12
CA GLU A 173 1.73 3.98 23.37
C GLU A 173 2.55 4.37 22.15
N LEU A 174 2.27 5.54 21.59
CA LEU A 174 3.01 6.05 20.45
C LEU A 174 4.28 6.76 20.94
N VAL A 175 5.43 6.13 20.73
CA VAL A 175 6.73 6.74 21.04
C VAL A 175 7.06 7.87 20.07
N SER A 176 6.94 7.58 18.76
CA SER A 176 7.15 8.54 17.67
C SER A 176 6.54 7.99 16.39
N LEU A 177 6.09 8.88 15.50
CA LEU A 177 5.68 8.52 14.13
C LEU A 177 6.84 7.99 13.27
N MET A 178 8.07 8.15 13.76
CA MET A 178 9.30 7.67 13.13
C MET A 178 9.77 6.32 13.69
N THR A 179 9.09 5.77 14.69
CA THR A 179 9.44 4.48 15.28
C THR A 179 8.73 3.35 14.51
N PRO A 180 9.46 2.40 13.92
CA PRO A 180 8.83 1.26 13.26
C PRO A 180 8.23 0.30 14.28
N VAL A 181 7.18 -0.40 13.85
CA VAL A 181 6.49 -1.43 14.62
C VAL A 181 6.32 -2.68 13.77
N TRP A 182 6.26 -3.84 14.43
CA TRP A 182 5.71 -5.06 13.88
C TRP A 182 4.26 -5.19 14.34
N VAL A 183 3.36 -5.44 13.40
CA VAL A 183 1.94 -5.72 13.69
C VAL A 183 1.63 -7.14 13.29
N GLU A 184 1.07 -7.91 14.21
CA GLU A 184 0.63 -9.28 14.00
C GLU A 184 -0.89 -9.35 14.01
N GLY A 185 -1.48 -10.08 13.06
CA GLY A 185 -2.92 -10.31 13.01
C GLY A 185 -3.37 -10.98 11.72
N GLN A 186 -4.66 -11.26 11.62
CA GLN A 186 -5.24 -11.77 10.38
C GLN A 186 -5.45 -10.62 9.39
N LEU A 187 -4.82 -10.71 8.22
CA LEU A 187 -4.99 -9.73 7.15
C LEU A 187 -6.28 -10.02 6.38
N THR A 188 -7.11 -9.01 6.19
CA THR A 188 -8.37 -9.11 5.43
C THR A 188 -8.37 -8.13 4.27
N GLY A 189 -8.95 -8.54 3.13
CA GLY A 189 -9.21 -7.65 2.00
C GLY A 189 -10.53 -6.92 2.25
N HIS A 190 -10.45 -5.67 2.68
CA HIS A 190 -11.61 -4.83 2.95
C HIS A 190 -11.32 -3.40 2.53
N GLN A 191 -12.17 -2.86 1.66
CA GLN A 191 -12.10 -1.45 1.30
C GLN A 191 -12.61 -0.60 2.47
N SER A 192 -11.71 0.18 3.04
CA SER A 192 -12.02 1.15 4.08
C SER A 192 -11.59 2.54 3.64
N LYS A 193 -12.28 3.54 4.20
CA LYS A 193 -11.98 4.94 3.99
C LYS A 193 -12.07 5.63 5.33
N GLU A 194 -11.00 6.26 5.74
CA GLU A 194 -10.91 6.95 7.02
C GLU A 194 -10.40 8.38 6.81
N ASN A 195 -10.88 9.28 7.66
CA ASN A 195 -10.35 10.65 7.71
C ASN A 195 -9.14 10.64 8.63
N VAL A 196 -8.00 11.04 8.08
CA VAL A 196 -6.80 11.23 8.87
C VAL A 196 -6.58 12.73 9.03
N ASN A 197 -6.45 13.17 10.27
CA ASN A 197 -6.22 14.57 10.61
C ASN A 197 -4.71 14.83 10.63
N TYR A 198 -4.24 15.72 9.77
CA TYR A 198 -2.85 16.15 9.68
C TYR A 198 -2.69 17.59 10.16
N SER A 199 -1.43 18.03 10.27
CA SER A 199 -1.11 19.43 10.59
C SER A 199 -1.54 20.42 9.51
N ASP A 200 -1.70 19.97 8.26
CA ASP A 200 -2.06 20.79 7.10
C ASP A 200 -3.53 20.60 6.62
N GLY A 201 -4.29 19.72 7.27
CA GLY A 201 -5.70 19.47 6.96
C GLY A 201 -6.10 18.03 7.21
N ALA A 202 -7.36 17.68 6.90
CA ALA A 202 -7.79 16.29 6.89
C ALA A 202 -7.70 15.74 5.46
N ALA A 203 -7.16 14.53 5.28
CA ALA A 203 -7.29 13.81 4.02
C ALA A 203 -8.11 12.53 4.19
N ASN A 204 -8.85 12.21 3.13
CA ASN A 204 -9.56 10.96 3.00
C ASN A 204 -8.58 9.89 2.50
N VAL A 205 -8.18 8.99 3.39
CA VAL A 205 -7.25 7.91 3.07
C VAL A 205 -8.03 6.62 2.87
N GLN A 206 -7.70 5.87 1.82
CA GLN A 206 -8.34 4.60 1.50
C GLN A 206 -7.36 3.46 1.67
N SER A 207 -7.83 2.34 2.21
CA SER A 207 -7.09 1.09 2.27
C SER A 207 -7.93 -0.02 1.65
N VAL A 208 -7.28 -0.99 1.01
CA VAL A 208 -7.93 -2.26 0.60
C VAL A 208 -7.63 -3.41 1.56
N TYR A 209 -6.85 -3.13 2.61
CA TYR A 209 -6.52 -4.06 3.66
C TYR A 209 -6.99 -3.57 5.03
N ALA A 210 -7.44 -4.51 5.86
CA ALA A 210 -7.70 -4.29 7.26
C ALA A 210 -7.16 -5.45 8.09
N MET A 211 -6.78 -5.17 9.33
CA MET A 211 -6.27 -6.16 10.28
C MET A 211 -6.77 -5.83 11.68
N LYS A 212 -7.37 -6.83 12.33
CA LYS A 212 -7.51 -6.82 13.79
C LYS A 212 -6.22 -7.36 14.38
N ALA A 213 -5.47 -6.52 15.08
CA ALA A 213 -4.15 -6.89 15.56
C ALA A 213 -4.24 -7.78 16.82
N ASP A 214 -3.51 -8.90 16.79
CA ASP A 214 -3.30 -9.80 17.91
C ASP A 214 -2.17 -9.28 18.82
N GLY A 215 -1.18 -8.60 18.24
CA GLY A 215 -0.04 -8.03 18.95
C GLY A 215 0.69 -6.96 18.15
N ILE A 216 1.30 -6.01 18.85
CA ILE A 216 2.17 -4.99 18.26
C ILE A 216 3.47 -4.94 19.06
N GLU A 217 4.60 -5.01 18.36
CA GLU A 217 5.92 -4.89 18.95
C GLU A 217 6.61 -3.65 18.38
N GLN A 218 7.08 -2.76 19.26
CA GLN A 218 7.92 -1.64 18.83
C GLN A 218 9.30 -2.17 18.46
N TYR A 219 9.80 -1.77 17.29
CA TYR A 219 11.15 -2.12 16.90
C TYR A 219 12.14 -1.40 17.83
N GLN A 220 12.93 -2.18 18.56
CA GLN A 220 14.06 -1.67 19.33
C GLN A 220 15.36 -1.91 18.54
N PRO A 221 16.16 -0.86 18.26
CA PRO A 221 17.41 -0.98 17.52
C PRO A 221 18.50 -1.75 18.30
#